data_AF-A0A524CVA0-F1
#
_entry.id   AF-A0A524CVA0-F1
#
_cell.length_a   1.000
_cell.length_b   1.000
_cell.length_c   1.000
_cell.angle_alpha   90.00
_cell.angle_beta   90.00
_cell.angle_gamma   90.00
#
_symmetry.space_group_name_H-M   'P 1'
#
loop_
_entity.id
_entity.type
_entity.pdbx_description
1 polymer ?
#
loop_
_entity_poly.entity_id
_entity_poly.type
_entity_poly.pdbx_seq_one_letter_code
_entity_poly.pdbx_strand_id
1 'polypeptide(L)'
;MNVDFTYYCYRCGTKNDRNLPSPTAPEYYEGDLKCSSCGDGTRVVLTHCPSCSRYVYWINDISIPSLVDGFAKYMVHNMQTMIDKAAMQGATVSIDTPESYPINAKCPCGTSFSVNLPIPDLD
;
A
#
# COMPACT_ATOMS: atom_id res chain seq x y z
N MET A 1 -15.11 2.94 -10.79
CA MET A 1 -14.83 2.51 -12.17
C MET A 1 -14.25 1.11 -12.12
N ASN A 2 -14.36 0.30 -13.16
CA ASN A 2 -13.66 -0.99 -13.22
C ASN A 2 -12.59 -0.96 -14.31
N VAL A 3 -11.50 -1.71 -14.10
CA VAL A 3 -10.40 -1.83 -15.05
C VAL A 3 -10.19 -3.29 -15.43
N ASP A 4 -9.97 -3.52 -16.71
CA ASP A 4 -9.53 -4.83 -17.20
C ASP A 4 -8.03 -4.95 -16.95
N PHE A 5 -7.68 -5.83 -16.02
CA PHE A 5 -6.34 -6.03 -15.52
C PHE A 5 -5.83 -7.40 -15.94
N THR A 6 -4.82 -7.38 -16.81
CA THR A 6 -4.10 -8.58 -17.23
C THR A 6 -2.78 -8.67 -16.48
N TYR A 7 -2.51 -9.82 -15.87
CA TYR A 7 -1.21 -10.12 -15.27
C TYR A 7 -0.76 -11.55 -15.58
N TYR A 8 0.53 -11.80 -15.44
CA TYR A 8 1.12 -13.13 -15.57
C TYR A 8 1.55 -13.61 -14.19
N CYS A 9 1.15 -14.82 -13.81
CA CYS A 9 1.57 -15.41 -12.55
C CYS A 9 3.09 -15.56 -12.53
N TYR A 10 3.76 -14.95 -11.56
CA TYR A 10 5.22 -15.01 -11.45
C TYR A 10 5.74 -16.44 -11.22
N ARG A 11 4.90 -17.32 -10.67
CA ARG A 11 5.27 -18.70 -10.32
C ARG A 11 5.15 -19.68 -11.47
N CYS A 12 4.05 -19.63 -12.22
CA CYS A 12 3.77 -20.61 -13.29
C CYS A 12 3.64 -19.99 -14.70
N GLY A 13 3.76 -18.67 -14.83
CA GLY A 13 3.66 -17.95 -16.11
C GLY A 13 2.24 -17.85 -16.68
N THR A 14 1.23 -18.42 -16.02
CA THR A 14 -0.16 -18.39 -16.51
C THR A 14 -0.68 -16.96 -16.61
N LYS A 15 -1.25 -16.61 -17.76
CA LYS A 15 -1.98 -15.36 -17.98
C LYS A 15 -3.29 -15.37 -17.19
N ASN A 16 -3.54 -14.31 -16.44
CA ASN A 16 -4.77 -14.10 -15.69
C ASN A 16 -5.38 -12.77 -16.10
N ASP A 17 -6.65 -12.79 -16.48
CA ASP A 17 -7.44 -11.60 -16.79
C ASP A 17 -8.47 -11.40 -15.68
N ARG A 18 -8.56 -10.17 -15.16
CA ARG A 18 -9.45 -9.79 -14.05
C ARG A 18 -10.11 -8.46 -14.35
N ASN A 19 -11.35 -8.31 -13.92
CA ASN A 19 -12.03 -7.02 -13.91
C ASN A 19 -12.03 -6.53 -12.45
N LEU A 20 -11.25 -5.49 -12.17
CA LEU A 20 -11.00 -5.02 -10.80
C LEU A 20 -11.63 -3.64 -10.57
N PRO A 21 -12.21 -3.38 -9.39
CA PRO A 21 -12.60 -2.03 -9.01
C PRO A 21 -11.38 -1.10 -8.95
N SER A 22 -11.57 0.11 -9.46
CA SER A 22 -10.65 1.22 -9.37
C SER A 22 -11.48 2.45 -8.98
N PRO A 23 -11.55 2.77 -7.67
CA PRO A 23 -12.18 4.00 -7.18
C PRO A 23 -11.23 5.20 -7.32
N THR A 24 -11.75 6.41 -7.16
CA THR A 24 -10.96 7.64 -7.31
C THR A 24 -10.13 7.89 -6.05
N ALA A 25 -8.86 8.27 -6.18
CA ALA A 25 -8.09 8.65 -5.00
C ALA A 25 -8.76 9.84 -4.29
N PRO A 26 -8.81 9.86 -2.95
CA PRO A 26 -8.03 9.03 -2.02
C PRO A 26 -8.61 7.63 -1.75
N GLU A 27 -9.80 7.31 -2.25
CA GLU A 27 -10.35 5.97 -2.13
C GLU A 27 -9.54 4.95 -2.95
N TYR A 28 -9.50 3.72 -2.45
CA TYR A 28 -8.77 2.62 -3.08
C TYR A 28 -9.54 1.31 -2.92
N TYR A 29 -9.24 0.38 -3.80
CA TYR A 29 -9.65 -1.02 -3.73
C TYR A 29 -8.47 -1.85 -3.26
N GLU A 30 -8.70 -2.76 -2.32
CA GLU A 30 -7.74 -3.78 -1.89
C GLU A 30 -8.32 -5.17 -2.15
N GLY A 31 -7.50 -6.10 -2.64
CA GLY A 31 -7.94 -7.47 -2.86
C GLY A 31 -6.82 -8.44 -3.22
N ASP A 32 -7.20 -9.72 -3.31
CA ASP A 32 -6.29 -10.82 -3.69
C ASP A 32 -6.43 -11.17 -5.17
N LEU A 33 -5.31 -11.22 -5.88
CA LEU A 33 -5.17 -11.80 -7.21
C LEU A 33 -4.74 -13.26 -7.09
N LYS A 34 -5.68 -14.18 -7.26
CA LYS A 34 -5.39 -15.62 -7.29
C LYS A 34 -5.18 -16.12 -8.71
N CYS A 35 -4.04 -16.76 -8.95
CA CYS A 35 -3.73 -17.43 -10.21
C CYS A 35 -4.71 -18.59 -10.44
N SER A 36 -5.36 -18.61 -11.60
CA SER A 36 -6.32 -19.66 -11.99
C SER A 36 -5.70 -21.05 -12.12
N SER A 37 -4.40 -21.14 -12.43
CA SER A 37 -3.70 -22.42 -12.60
C SER A 37 -3.15 -22.99 -11.29
N CYS A 38 -2.20 -22.32 -10.64
CA CYS A 38 -1.53 -22.85 -9.45
C CYS A 38 -2.12 -22.39 -8.10
N GLY A 39 -3.13 -21.52 -8.11
CA GLY A 39 -3.76 -21.00 -6.88
C GLY A 39 -2.92 -19.99 -6.10
N ASP A 40 -1.70 -19.72 -6.55
CA ASP A 40 -0.80 -18.73 -5.97
C ASP A 40 -1.45 -17.33 -5.95
N GLY A 41 -1.32 -16.63 -4.83
CA GLY A 41 -2.11 -15.44 -4.52
C GLY A 41 -1.23 -14.23 -4.22
N THR A 42 -1.58 -13.10 -4.80
CA THR A 42 -0.87 -11.83 -4.66
C THR A 42 -1.82 -10.73 -4.18
N ARG A 43 -1.47 -9.95 -3.16
CA ARG A 43 -2.31 -8.79 -2.77
C ARG A 43 -2.09 -7.60 -3.69
N VAL A 44 -3.15 -6.83 -3.93
CA VAL A 44 -3.09 -5.60 -4.73
C VAL A 44 -3.88 -4.47 -4.12
N VAL A 45 -3.40 -3.26 -4.40
CA VAL A 45 -4.11 -2.00 -4.12
C VAL A 45 -4.30 -1.26 -5.44
N LEU A 46 -5.51 -0.79 -5.71
CA LEU A 46 -5.87 -0.09 -6.95
C LEU A 46 -6.64 1.20 -6.67
N THR A 47 -6.33 2.25 -7.40
CA THR A 47 -7.06 3.53 -7.39
C THR A 47 -6.92 4.18 -8.77
N HIS A 48 -7.59 5.30 -9.02
CA HIS A 48 -7.31 6.14 -10.18
C HIS A 48 -7.07 7.59 -9.81
N CYS A 49 -6.26 8.23 -10.65
CA CYS A 49 -5.90 9.63 -10.51
C CYS A 49 -7.17 10.50 -10.53
N PRO A 50 -7.34 11.44 -9.58
CA PRO A 50 -8.50 12.32 -9.52
C PRO A 50 -8.55 13.33 -10.66
N SER A 51 -7.42 13.57 -11.36
CA SER A 51 -7.35 14.56 -12.45
C SER A 51 -7.52 14.00 -13.85
N CYS A 52 -7.03 12.79 -14.14
CA CYS A 52 -7.04 12.24 -15.51
C CYS A 52 -7.60 10.83 -15.61
N SER A 53 -8.11 10.28 -14.51
CA SER A 53 -8.71 8.95 -14.42
C SER A 53 -7.81 7.78 -14.87
N ARG A 54 -6.51 8.01 -15.08
CA ARG A 54 -5.53 6.94 -15.25
C ARG A 54 -5.45 6.15 -13.95
N TYR A 55 -5.67 4.85 -14.04
CA TYR A 55 -5.54 3.98 -12.89
C TYR A 55 -4.08 3.83 -12.48
N VAL A 56 -3.87 3.68 -11.18
CA VAL A 56 -2.60 3.41 -10.53
C VAL A 56 -2.81 2.18 -9.67
N TYR A 57 -1.88 1.23 -9.74
CA TYR A 57 -1.98 -0.02 -9.02
C TYR A 57 -0.64 -0.39 -8.38
N TRP A 58 -0.71 -1.14 -7.29
CA TRP A 58 0.45 -1.64 -6.55
C TRP A 58 0.27 -3.13 -6.30
N ILE A 59 1.34 -3.91 -6.47
CA ILE A 59 1.40 -5.36 -6.24
C ILE A 59 2.26 -5.65 -5.01
N ASN A 60 1.74 -6.47 -4.09
CA ASN A 60 2.33 -6.75 -2.78
C ASN A 60 3.44 -7.82 -2.79
N ASP A 61 3.60 -8.66 -3.81
CA ASP A 61 4.44 -9.86 -3.62
C ASP A 61 5.96 -9.66 -3.76
N ILE A 62 6.44 -8.62 -4.46
CA ILE A 62 7.88 -8.40 -4.72
C ILE A 62 8.27 -6.91 -4.61
N SER A 63 7.29 -6.00 -4.56
CA SER A 63 7.52 -4.53 -4.62
C SER A 63 7.57 -3.85 -3.25
N ILE A 64 7.44 -4.64 -2.18
CA ILE A 64 7.48 -4.19 -0.79
C ILE A 64 8.86 -4.43 -0.14
N PRO A 65 9.98 -4.12 -0.82
CA PRO A 65 11.14 -3.68 -0.05
C PRO A 65 10.96 -2.22 0.32
N SER A 66 10.66 -1.32 -0.63
CA SER A 66 10.56 0.12 -0.35
C SER A 66 9.33 0.53 0.45
N LEU A 67 8.24 -0.22 0.36
CA LEU A 67 7.00 0.10 1.09
C LEU A 67 7.04 -0.46 2.52
N VAL A 68 7.65 -1.63 2.75
CA VAL A 68 8.00 -2.13 4.10
C VAL A 68 9.16 -1.36 4.69
N ASP A 69 10.19 -0.99 3.91
CA ASP A 69 11.29 -0.15 4.38
C ASP A 69 10.80 1.26 4.67
N GLY A 70 9.89 1.83 3.87
CA GLY A 70 9.24 3.11 4.14
C GLY A 70 8.40 3.06 5.41
N PHE A 71 7.58 2.02 5.56
CA PHE A 71 6.79 1.78 6.77
C PHE A 71 7.68 1.56 8.00
N ALA A 72 8.70 0.70 7.89
CA ALA A 72 9.64 0.41 8.96
C ALA A 72 10.46 1.63 9.36
N LYS A 73 10.96 2.42 8.40
CA LYS A 73 11.65 3.69 8.67
C LYS A 73 10.74 4.69 9.34
N TYR A 74 9.48 4.79 8.91
CA TYR A 74 8.49 5.66 9.54
C TYR A 74 8.23 5.24 10.98
N MET A 75 7.99 3.94 11.23
CA MET A 75 7.80 3.40 12.57
C MET A 75 9.03 3.60 13.47
N VAL A 76 10.23 3.26 13.00
CA VAL A 76 11.50 3.44 13.73
C VAL A 76 11.76 4.91 14.02
N HIS A 77 11.53 5.81 13.06
CA HIS A 77 11.74 7.25 13.25
C HIS A 77 10.81 7.82 14.32
N ASN A 78 9.53 7.45 14.29
CA ASN A 78 8.57 7.87 15.31
C ASN A 78 8.93 7.29 16.69
N MET A 79 9.26 6.01 16.76
CA MET A 79 9.70 5.37 18.01
C MET A 79 10.97 6.01 18.58
N GLN A 80 12.00 6.24 17.75
CA GLN A 80 13.26 6.86 18.18
C GLN A 80 13.04 8.29 18.69
N THR A 81 12.28 9.10 17.97
CA THR A 81 11.94 10.47 18.38
C THR A 81 11.21 10.52 19.72
N MET A 82 10.39 9.51 20.00
CA MET A 82 9.66 9.41 21.27
C MET A 82 10.54 8.90 22.43
N ILE A 83 11.38 7.90 22.18
CA ILE A 83 12.36 7.38 23.15
C ILE A 83 13.34 8.50 23.56
N ASP A 84 13.86 9.23 22.59
CA ASP A 84 14.81 10.34 22.85
C ASP A 84 14.16 11.42 23.72
N LYS A 85 12.89 11.77 23.45
CA LYS A 85 12.13 12.73 24.26
C LYS A 85 11.84 12.22 25.68
N ALA A 86 11.59 10.93 25.85
CA ALA A 86 11.29 10.36 27.15
C ALA A 86 12.54 10.12 28.02
N ALA A 87 13.65 9.73 27.39
CA ALA A 87 14.96 9.63 28.05
C ALA A 87 15.40 10.98 28.61
N MET A 88 15.04 12.09 27.95
CA MET A 88 15.27 13.45 28.46
C MET A 88 14.38 13.85 29.65
N GLN A 89 13.27 13.14 29.92
CA GLN A 89 12.26 13.54 30.90
C GLN A 89 12.00 12.51 32.01
N GLY A 90 12.67 11.35 31.98
CA GLY A 90 12.54 10.30 32.99
C GLY A 90 11.13 9.67 33.06
N ALA A 91 10.35 9.76 31.98
CA ALA A 91 8.93 9.42 31.97
C ALA A 91 8.63 8.08 31.27
N THR A 92 7.58 7.40 31.72
CA THR A 92 7.00 6.23 31.08
C THR A 92 6.30 6.65 29.77
N VAL A 93 6.67 6.04 28.65
CA VAL A 93 6.12 6.39 27.32
C VAL A 93 4.93 5.50 27.00
N SER A 94 3.75 6.10 26.83
CA SER A 94 2.68 5.52 26.03
C SER A 94 3.01 5.79 24.57
N ILE A 95 3.22 4.74 23.78
CA ILE A 95 3.57 4.86 22.37
C ILE A 95 2.26 5.02 21.59
N ASP A 96 2.03 6.22 21.07
CA ASP A 96 0.94 6.48 20.12
C ASP A 96 1.44 6.07 18.73
N THR A 97 1.06 4.87 18.29
CA THR A 97 1.39 4.39 16.95
C THR A 97 0.39 4.96 15.95
N PRO A 98 0.85 5.47 14.81
CA PRO A 98 -0.05 6.00 13.79
C PRO A 98 -1.02 4.91 13.30
N GLU A 99 -2.29 5.28 13.10
CA GLU A 99 -3.36 4.36 12.67
C GLU A 99 -3.32 4.07 11.15
N SER A 100 -2.61 4.89 10.36
CA SER A 100 -2.53 4.71 8.91
C SER A 100 -1.18 5.13 8.31
N TYR A 101 -0.86 4.54 7.14
CA TYR A 101 0.34 4.78 6.36
C TYR A 101 -0.01 5.37 4.98
N PRO A 102 0.47 6.58 4.64
CA PRO A 102 0.20 7.20 3.34
C PRO A 102 1.10 6.63 2.23
N ILE A 103 0.49 6.09 1.18
CA ILE A 103 1.14 5.81 -0.11
C ILE A 103 1.01 7.04 -1.00
N ASN A 104 2.14 7.67 -1.31
CA ASN A 104 2.19 8.79 -2.24
C ASN A 104 2.41 8.29 -3.68
N ALA A 105 1.56 8.75 -4.61
CA ALA A 105 1.64 8.42 -6.02
C ALA A 105 1.78 9.69 -6.87
N LYS A 106 2.60 9.59 -7.93
CA LYS A 106 2.68 10.62 -8.96
C LYS A 106 2.11 10.07 -10.26
N CYS A 107 0.97 10.60 -10.68
CA CYS A 107 0.36 10.21 -11.95
C CYS A 107 1.19 10.74 -13.12
N PRO A 108 1.30 10.02 -14.25
CA PRO A 108 1.95 10.53 -15.45
C PRO A 108 1.33 11.81 -16.03
N CYS A 109 0.12 12.21 -15.62
CA CYS A 109 -0.46 13.50 -15.97
C CYS A 109 0.10 14.68 -15.16
N GLY A 110 1.00 14.44 -14.20
CA GLY A 110 1.62 15.44 -13.34
C GLY A 110 0.98 15.60 -11.96
N THR A 111 -0.25 15.09 -11.75
CA THR A 111 -0.93 15.16 -10.46
C THR A 111 -0.29 14.22 -9.45
N SER A 112 0.02 14.73 -8.26
CA SER A 112 0.40 13.94 -7.09
C SER A 112 -0.83 13.73 -6.20
N PHE A 113 -0.97 12.54 -5.63
CA PHE A 113 -2.02 12.20 -4.69
C PHE A 113 -1.53 11.16 -3.68
N SER A 114 -2.26 10.99 -2.59
CA SER A 114 -1.97 9.97 -1.58
C SER A 114 -3.18 9.07 -1.32
N VAL A 115 -2.88 7.85 -0.88
CA VAL A 115 -3.83 6.85 -0.41
C VAL A 115 -3.39 6.42 0.98
N ASN A 116 -4.27 6.50 1.98
CA ASN A 116 -3.93 6.11 3.35
C ASN A 116 -4.36 4.65 3.58
N LEU A 117 -3.39 3.76 3.81
CA LEU A 117 -3.66 2.38 4.20
C LEU A 117 -3.76 2.29 5.73
N PRO A 118 -4.76 1.60 6.29
CA PRO A 118 -4.81 1.33 7.72
C PRO A 118 -3.63 0.44 8.11
N ILE A 119 -3.03 0.74 9.26
CA ILE A 119 -2.03 -0.13 9.87
C ILE A 119 -2.80 -1.17 10.68
N PRO A 120 -2.68 -2.47 10.38
CA PRO A 120 -3.42 -3.49 11.11
C PRO A 120 -2.95 -3.52 12.57
N ASP A 121 -3.92 -3.50 13.49
CA ASP A 121 -3.65 -3.73 14.90
C ASP A 121 -3.09 -5.14 15.11
N LEU A 122 -2.07 -5.24 15.97
CA LEU A 122 -1.46 -6.49 16.39
C LEU A 122 -2.22 -7.05 17.60
N ASP A 123 -3.49 -7.40 17.40
CA ASP A 123 -4.27 -8.18 18.37
C ASP A 123 -4.09 -9.70 18.16
#